data_AF-A0A9N9X7V4-F1
#
_entry.id   AF-A0A9N9X7V4-F1
#
_cell.length_a   1.000
_cell.length_b   1.000
_cell.length_c   1.000
_cell.angle_alpha   90.00
_cell.angle_beta   90.00
_cell.angle_gamma   90.00
#
_symmetry.space_group_name_H-M   'P 1'
#
loop_
_entity.id
_entity.type
_entity.pdbx_description
1 polymer ?
#
loop_
_entity_poly.entity_id
_entity_poly.type
_entity_poly.pdbx_seq_one_letter_code
_entity_poly.pdbx_strand_id
1 'polypeptide(L)'
;MHTLYAIFKSTNFDQLKYASTRYDHHTQLEQHIRLCQSSMNLLQAHHEDLMKLNKSVDQFILENEHPNEMNKSTLKGYVDNLYELFHNNYKNMNQKYEELQLSLPIWKKMDDAVELFELDLNMDDHKINAISRSLKDGKVVDQAVTIRELANLLPKIKKSNPRDHDGQEGYVSDSGISDEGSENDTRDRERKLAMIRQLFKEFNAEPTINTQAKDILRKRIQKNEEKLRNLQSRFQDILEQDLNGSLITEKLSTVYEKEGEELAPGDPDHDPGANNHRLFWRLFRTSFSFTLIILAAVCISAIIAPKCCENKNNYNWSPVPQLHFQERPAI
;
A
#
# COMPACT_ATOMS: atom_id res chain seq x y z
N MET A 1 -47.24 3.39 -12.23
CA MET A 1 -46.54 4.69 -12.44
C MET A 1 -46.18 5.38 -11.14
N HIS A 2 -47.14 5.85 -10.32
CA HIS A 2 -46.82 6.59 -9.08
C HIS A 2 -45.88 5.85 -8.12
N THR A 3 -46.03 4.54 -7.94
CA THR A 3 -45.15 3.72 -7.10
C THR A 3 -43.71 3.68 -7.63
N LEU A 4 -43.51 3.43 -8.94
CA LEU A 4 -42.17 3.43 -9.55
C LEU A 4 -41.53 4.82 -9.52
N TYR A 5 -42.34 5.86 -9.74
CA TYR A 5 -41.88 7.25 -9.64
C TYR A 5 -41.43 7.56 -8.20
N ALA A 6 -42.20 7.15 -7.20
CA ALA A 6 -41.84 7.32 -5.80
C ALA A 6 -40.56 6.55 -5.46
N ILE A 7 -40.36 5.33 -5.96
CA ILE A 7 -39.16 4.52 -5.74
C ILE A 7 -37.92 5.19 -6.35
N PHE A 8 -37.96 5.55 -7.63
CA PHE A 8 -36.82 6.19 -8.31
C PHE A 8 -36.55 7.61 -7.81
N LYS A 9 -37.56 8.29 -7.27
CA LYS A 9 -37.41 9.61 -6.66
C LYS A 9 -37.09 9.56 -5.16
N SER A 10 -37.28 8.42 -4.49
CA SER A 10 -37.12 8.35 -3.04
C SER A 10 -35.67 8.64 -2.63
N THR A 11 -35.56 9.48 -1.61
CA THR A 11 -34.36 10.01 -0.96
C THR A 11 -33.40 8.96 -0.38
N ASN A 12 -33.74 7.67 -0.43
CA ASN A 12 -32.82 6.60 -0.01
C ASN A 12 -31.55 6.55 -0.87
N PHE A 13 -31.63 6.95 -2.15
CA PHE A 13 -30.45 7.04 -3.01
C PHE A 13 -29.61 8.30 -2.72
N ASP A 14 -30.23 9.40 -2.27
CA ASP A 14 -29.50 10.58 -1.78
C ASP A 14 -28.82 10.30 -0.43
N GLN A 15 -29.42 9.51 0.46
CA GLN A 15 -28.76 9.09 1.70
C GLN A 15 -27.48 8.29 1.42
N LEU A 16 -27.45 7.46 0.37
CA LEU A 16 -26.24 6.77 -0.09
C LEU A 16 -25.20 7.72 -0.70
N LYS A 17 -25.65 8.78 -1.38
CA LYS A 17 -24.80 9.88 -1.87
C LYS A 17 -24.10 10.62 -0.72
N TYR A 18 -24.77 10.79 0.43
CA TYR A 18 -24.19 11.38 1.65
C TYR A 18 -23.41 10.37 2.51
N ALA A 19 -23.79 9.09 2.52
CA ALA A 19 -23.05 8.06 3.23
C ALA A 19 -21.65 7.85 2.62
N SER A 20 -21.50 8.12 1.32
CA SER A 20 -20.22 8.06 0.59
C SER A 20 -19.17 9.08 1.04
N THR A 21 -19.54 10.15 1.76
CA THR A 21 -18.57 11.17 2.17
C THR A 21 -17.96 10.92 3.56
N ARG A 22 -18.26 9.77 4.18
CA ARG A 22 -17.89 9.51 5.57
C ARG A 22 -17.60 8.03 5.81
N TYR A 23 -16.45 7.57 5.33
CA TYR A 23 -15.88 6.31 5.80
C TYR A 23 -14.57 6.60 6.51
N ASP A 24 -14.49 6.10 7.74
CA ASP A 24 -13.36 6.26 8.65
C ASP A 24 -12.47 5.01 8.65
N HIS A 25 -12.97 3.90 8.10
CA HIS A 25 -12.34 2.57 8.16
C HIS A 25 -12.63 1.74 6.90
N HIS A 26 -11.76 0.76 6.58
CA HIS A 26 -11.92 -0.11 5.41
C HIS A 26 -13.21 -0.93 5.45
N THR A 27 -13.60 -1.35 6.66
CA THR A 27 -14.83 -2.12 6.93
C THR A 27 -16.09 -1.33 6.56
N GLN A 28 -16.08 -0.01 6.79
CA GLN A 28 -17.16 0.88 6.37
C GLN A 28 -17.17 1.00 4.84
N LEU A 29 -16.00 1.15 4.21
CA LEU A 29 -15.87 1.19 2.75
C LEU A 29 -16.44 -0.08 2.10
N GLU A 30 -16.11 -1.26 2.61
CA GLU A 30 -16.71 -2.52 2.16
C GLU A 30 -18.23 -2.57 2.36
N GLN A 31 -18.73 -2.04 3.47
CA GLN A 31 -20.17 -1.93 3.70
C GLN A 31 -20.83 -1.01 2.67
N HIS A 32 -20.24 0.13 2.34
CA HIS A 32 -20.74 1.02 1.29
C HIS A 32 -20.74 0.36 -0.08
N ILE A 33 -19.69 -0.40 -0.43
CA ILE A 33 -19.63 -1.18 -1.66
C ILE A 33 -20.80 -2.17 -1.72
N ARG A 34 -21.02 -2.93 -0.64
CA ARG A 34 -22.16 -3.88 -0.55
C ARG A 34 -23.51 -3.18 -0.69
N LEU A 35 -23.68 -2.01 -0.08
CA LEU A 35 -24.89 -1.21 -0.18
C LEU A 35 -25.13 -0.68 -1.60
N CYS A 36 -24.09 -0.21 -2.29
CA CYS A 36 -24.18 0.20 -3.70
C CYS A 36 -24.61 -0.99 -4.57
N GLN A 37 -23.98 -2.15 -4.38
CA GLN A 37 -24.30 -3.36 -5.14
C GLN A 37 -25.74 -3.83 -4.91
N SER A 38 -26.21 -3.86 -3.65
CA SER A 38 -27.60 -4.23 -3.34
C SER A 38 -28.61 -3.24 -3.95
N SER A 39 -28.28 -1.95 -3.94
CA SER A 39 -29.13 -0.90 -4.47
C SER A 39 -29.21 -0.96 -6.00
N MET A 40 -28.10 -1.26 -6.68
CA MET A 40 -28.07 -1.48 -8.12
C MET A 40 -28.91 -2.70 -8.51
N ASN A 41 -28.82 -3.80 -7.76
CA ASN A 41 -29.66 -4.98 -7.98
C ASN A 41 -31.16 -4.67 -7.82
N LEU A 42 -31.51 -3.86 -6.82
CA LEU A 42 -32.90 -3.42 -6.63
C LEU A 42 -33.40 -2.52 -7.76
N LEU A 43 -32.57 -1.58 -8.23
CA LEU A 43 -32.88 -0.75 -9.40
C LEU A 43 -33.11 -1.63 -10.64
N GLN A 44 -32.28 -2.65 -10.84
CA GLN A 44 -32.42 -3.58 -11.96
C GLN A 44 -33.73 -4.37 -11.88
N ALA A 45 -34.14 -4.81 -10.69
CA ALA A 45 -35.44 -5.46 -10.50
C ALA A 45 -36.61 -4.53 -10.88
N HIS A 46 -36.56 -3.26 -10.46
CA HIS A 46 -37.59 -2.28 -10.83
C HIS A 46 -37.54 -1.83 -12.31
N HIS A 47 -36.39 -2.00 -12.98
CA HIS A 47 -36.31 -1.82 -14.43
C HIS A 47 -37.19 -2.83 -15.17
N GLU A 48 -37.26 -4.09 -14.70
CA GLU A 48 -38.17 -5.09 -15.27
C GLU A 48 -39.63 -4.70 -15.11
N ASP A 49 -40.01 -4.13 -13.95
CA ASP A 49 -41.36 -3.63 -13.71
C ASP A 49 -41.69 -2.42 -14.60
N LEU A 50 -40.70 -1.54 -14.85
CA LEU A 50 -40.84 -0.43 -15.78
C LEU A 50 -41.03 -0.91 -17.23
N MET A 51 -40.31 -1.96 -17.65
CA MET A 51 -40.50 -2.57 -18.96
C MET A 51 -41.91 -3.16 -19.13
N LYS A 52 -42.42 -3.86 -18.11
CA LYS A 52 -43.80 -4.37 -18.09
C LYS A 52 -44.82 -3.24 -18.18
N LEU A 53 -44.62 -2.16 -17.40
CA LEU A 53 -45.47 -0.98 -17.44
C LEU A 53 -45.48 -0.32 -18.83
N ASN A 54 -44.31 -0.16 -19.46
CA ASN A 54 -44.19 0.42 -20.79
C ASN A 54 -44.98 -0.40 -21.82
N LYS A 55 -44.84 -1.73 -21.78
CA LYS A 55 -45.61 -2.64 -22.64
C LYS A 55 -47.13 -2.49 -22.42
N SER A 56 -47.59 -2.39 -21.17
CA SER A 56 -49.02 -2.17 -20.88
C SER A 56 -49.51 -0.81 -21.38
N VAL A 57 -48.69 0.23 -21.31
CA VAL A 57 -49.01 1.57 -21.84
C VAL A 57 -49.10 1.53 -23.37
N ASP A 58 -48.15 0.89 -24.04
CA ASP A 58 -48.20 0.72 -25.50
C ASP A 58 -49.42 -0.10 -25.95
N GLN A 59 -49.75 -1.18 -25.24
CA GLN A 59 -50.94 -1.99 -25.52
C GLN A 59 -52.22 -1.17 -25.33
N PHE A 60 -52.34 -0.43 -24.23
CA PHE A 60 -53.48 0.46 -23.99
C PHE A 60 -53.63 1.52 -25.11
N ILE A 61 -52.52 2.07 -25.60
CA ILE A 61 -52.51 3.04 -26.70
C ILE A 61 -52.96 2.42 -28.03
N LEU A 62 -52.65 1.14 -28.27
CA LEU A 62 -53.03 0.42 -29.49
C LEU A 62 -54.49 -0.04 -29.47
N GLU A 63 -55.02 -0.46 -28.32
CA GLU A 63 -56.39 -0.97 -28.17
C GLU A 63 -57.46 0.13 -28.19
N ASN A 64 -57.09 1.38 -27.91
CA ASN A 64 -58.00 2.52 -28.00
C ASN A 64 -57.82 3.20 -29.37
N GLU A 65 -58.74 2.97 -30.32
CA GLU A 65 -58.71 3.49 -31.71
C GLU A 65 -58.74 5.03 -31.81
N HIS A 66 -59.29 5.73 -30.82
CA HIS A 66 -59.32 7.19 -30.73
C HIS A 66 -58.85 7.67 -29.34
N PRO A 67 -57.58 7.42 -28.97
CA PRO A 67 -57.06 7.94 -27.72
C PRO A 67 -56.91 9.45 -27.88
N ASN A 68 -57.48 10.23 -26.96
CA ASN A 68 -57.23 11.66 -26.88
C ASN A 68 -55.71 11.87 -26.97
N GLU A 69 -55.18 12.48 -28.04
CA GLU A 69 -53.74 12.49 -28.34
C GLU A 69 -52.92 13.04 -27.17
N MET A 70 -53.54 13.94 -26.40
CA MET A 70 -52.99 14.50 -25.17
C MET A 70 -52.78 13.46 -24.07
N ASN A 71 -53.67 12.47 -23.92
CA ASN A 71 -53.49 11.38 -22.94
C ASN A 71 -52.39 10.40 -23.37
N LYS A 72 -52.27 10.15 -24.68
CA LYS A 72 -51.21 9.30 -25.26
C LYS A 72 -49.83 9.92 -25.05
N SER A 73 -49.66 11.20 -25.38
CA SER A 73 -48.40 11.92 -25.18
C SER A 73 -48.05 12.06 -23.69
N THR A 74 -49.04 12.27 -22.83
CA THR A 74 -48.85 12.38 -21.38
C THR A 74 -48.39 11.05 -20.76
N LEU A 75 -49.03 9.94 -21.10
CA LEU A 75 -48.65 8.60 -20.59
C LEU A 75 -47.24 8.19 -21.04
N LYS A 76 -46.92 8.40 -22.33
CA LYS A 76 -45.56 8.13 -22.84
C LYS A 76 -44.53 9.03 -22.18
N GLY A 77 -44.81 10.34 -22.04
CA GLY A 77 -43.93 11.27 -21.34
C GLY A 77 -43.65 10.88 -19.87
N TYR A 78 -44.63 10.32 -19.16
CA TYR A 78 -44.38 9.78 -17.80
C TYR A 78 -43.47 8.56 -17.81
N VAL A 79 -43.63 7.66 -18.79
CA VAL A 79 -42.77 6.47 -18.92
C VAL A 79 -41.34 6.88 -19.30
N ASP A 80 -41.18 7.84 -20.21
CA ASP A 80 -39.88 8.38 -20.61
C ASP A 80 -39.15 9.00 -19.41
N ASN A 81 -39.86 9.79 -18.60
CA ASN A 81 -39.32 10.35 -17.35
C ASN A 81 -38.87 9.25 -16.37
N LEU A 82 -39.65 8.18 -16.23
CA LEU A 82 -39.26 7.03 -15.38
C LEU A 82 -37.99 6.34 -15.89
N TYR A 83 -37.83 6.17 -17.20
CA TYR A 83 -36.59 5.66 -17.76
C TYR A 83 -35.43 6.61 -17.52
N GLU A 84 -35.60 7.92 -17.71
CA GLU A 84 -34.55 8.90 -17.45
C GLU A 84 -34.09 8.86 -15.98
N LEU A 85 -35.03 8.83 -15.03
CA LEU A 85 -34.73 8.69 -13.60
C LEU A 85 -33.97 7.40 -13.30
N PHE A 86 -34.41 6.27 -13.86
CA PHE A 86 -33.72 5.00 -13.71
C PHE A 86 -32.27 5.06 -14.22
N HIS A 87 -32.06 5.52 -15.46
CA HIS A 87 -30.72 5.56 -16.06
C HIS A 87 -29.78 6.50 -15.30
N ASN A 88 -30.27 7.67 -14.90
CA ASN A 88 -29.49 8.62 -14.11
C ASN A 88 -29.09 8.03 -12.76
N ASN A 89 -30.03 7.39 -12.05
CA ASN A 89 -29.75 6.75 -10.77
C ASN A 89 -28.77 5.58 -10.90
N TYR A 90 -28.98 4.70 -11.89
CA TYR A 90 -28.11 3.56 -12.12
C TYR A 90 -26.70 4.00 -12.49
N LYS A 91 -26.56 4.98 -13.41
CA LYS A 91 -25.26 5.54 -13.80
C LYS A 91 -24.52 6.14 -12.62
N ASN A 92 -25.19 6.96 -11.81
CA ASN A 92 -24.58 7.58 -10.62
C ASN A 92 -24.12 6.53 -9.61
N MET A 93 -24.95 5.50 -9.38
CA MET A 93 -24.60 4.40 -8.46
C MET A 93 -23.45 3.54 -8.98
N ASN A 94 -23.42 3.24 -10.28
CA ASN A 94 -22.34 2.47 -10.89
C ASN A 94 -21.01 3.23 -10.83
N GLN A 95 -21.01 4.52 -11.17
CA GLN A 95 -19.81 5.36 -11.03
C GLN A 95 -19.29 5.37 -9.60
N LYS A 96 -20.19 5.53 -8.62
CA LYS A 96 -19.82 5.48 -7.20
C LYS A 96 -19.26 4.13 -6.78
N TYR A 97 -19.88 3.04 -7.23
CA TYR A 97 -19.42 1.68 -6.98
C TYR A 97 -18.00 1.47 -7.52
N GLU A 98 -17.73 1.89 -8.77
CA GLU A 98 -16.40 1.83 -9.38
C GLU A 98 -15.37 2.64 -8.60
N GLU A 99 -15.69 3.87 -8.19
CA GLU A 99 -14.82 4.71 -7.35
C GLU A 99 -14.45 4.02 -6.02
N LEU A 100 -15.43 3.44 -5.33
CA LEU A 100 -15.21 2.76 -4.04
C LEU A 100 -14.43 1.45 -4.22
N GLN A 101 -14.67 0.72 -5.31
CA GLN A 101 -13.92 -0.50 -5.64
C GLN A 101 -12.45 -0.19 -5.92
N LEU A 102 -12.15 0.92 -6.60
CA LEU A 102 -10.79 1.36 -6.85
C LEU A 102 -10.07 1.80 -5.57
N SER A 103 -10.77 2.45 -4.63
CA SER A 103 -10.17 2.93 -3.38
C SER A 103 -9.95 1.83 -2.33
N LEU A 104 -10.75 0.75 -2.36
CA LEU A 104 -10.67 -0.36 -1.40
C LEU A 104 -9.27 -0.99 -1.25
N PRO A 105 -8.58 -1.42 -2.31
CA PRO A 105 -7.26 -2.04 -2.17
C PRO A 105 -6.21 -1.07 -1.62
N ILE A 106 -6.28 0.20 -2.02
CA ILE A 106 -5.38 1.26 -1.54
C ILE A 106 -5.57 1.46 -0.04
N TRP A 107 -6.83 1.52 0.39
CA TRP A 107 -7.17 1.66 1.79
C TRP A 107 -6.72 0.45 2.60
N LYS A 108 -7.03 -0.77 2.15
CA LYS A 108 -6.68 -2.01 2.85
C LYS A 108 -5.17 -2.15 3.03
N LYS A 109 -4.39 -1.92 1.98
CA LYS A 109 -2.93 -1.93 2.05
C LYS A 109 -2.40 -0.98 3.12
N MET A 110 -2.97 0.22 3.21
CA MET A 110 -2.56 1.24 4.15
C MET A 110 -2.97 0.92 5.59
N ASP A 111 -4.20 0.44 5.77
CA ASP A 111 -4.75 0.06 7.08
C ASP A 111 -4.00 -1.14 7.67
N ASP A 112 -3.76 -2.19 6.86
CA ASP A 112 -2.98 -3.37 7.24
C ASP A 112 -1.55 -2.98 7.68
N ALA A 113 -0.90 -2.06 6.96
CA ALA A 113 0.45 -1.59 7.30
C ALA A 113 0.47 -0.84 8.65
N VAL A 114 -0.54 0.00 8.91
CA VAL A 114 -0.66 0.73 10.18
C VAL A 114 -1.01 -0.21 11.33
N GLU A 115 -1.94 -1.15 11.13
CA GLU A 115 -2.36 -2.11 12.15
C GLU A 115 -1.22 -3.04 12.56
N LEU A 116 -0.46 -3.58 11.59
CA LEU A 116 0.72 -4.40 11.89
C LEU A 116 1.77 -3.62 12.69
N PHE A 117 1.98 -2.35 12.38
CA PHE A 117 2.90 -1.51 13.12
C PHE A 117 2.40 -1.18 14.54
N GLU A 118 1.09 -1.00 14.72
CA GLU A 118 0.51 -0.84 16.06
C GLU A 118 0.68 -2.08 16.93
N LEU A 119 0.47 -3.27 16.34
CA LEU A 119 0.69 -4.54 17.01
C LEU A 119 2.15 -4.68 17.45
N ASP A 120 3.08 -4.39 16.55
CA ASP A 120 4.51 -4.34 16.81
C ASP A 120 4.85 -3.41 18.00
N LEU A 121 4.34 -2.17 18.00
CA LEU A 121 4.56 -1.22 19.09
C LEU A 121 3.91 -1.67 20.41
N ASN A 122 2.77 -2.36 20.38
CA ASN A 122 2.14 -2.92 21.57
C ASN A 122 3.00 -4.05 22.17
N MET A 123 3.50 -4.95 21.33
CA MET A 123 4.40 -6.02 21.77
C MET A 123 5.67 -5.45 22.41
N ASP A 124 6.26 -4.44 21.79
CA ASP A 124 7.45 -3.76 22.28
C ASP A 124 7.19 -3.07 23.64
N ASP A 125 6.03 -2.43 23.82
CA ASP A 125 5.60 -1.89 25.12
C ASP A 125 5.52 -2.97 26.21
N HIS A 126 4.92 -4.12 25.91
CA HIS A 126 4.84 -5.23 26.86
C HIS A 126 6.23 -5.76 27.25
N LYS A 127 7.14 -5.89 26.28
CA LYS A 127 8.53 -6.33 26.53
C LYS A 127 9.29 -5.33 27.41
N ILE A 128 9.20 -4.02 27.11
CA ILE A 128 9.81 -2.97 27.92
C ILE A 128 9.27 -2.99 29.36
N ASN A 129 7.94 -3.14 29.52
CA ASN A 129 7.32 -3.26 30.84
C ASN A 129 7.81 -4.49 31.63
N ALA A 130 8.00 -5.63 30.96
CA ALA A 130 8.50 -6.85 31.59
C ALA A 130 9.95 -6.71 32.07
N ILE A 131 10.82 -6.10 31.27
CA ILE A 131 12.21 -5.81 31.64
C ILE A 131 12.26 -4.81 32.80
N SER A 132 11.51 -3.71 32.71
CA SER A 132 11.46 -2.69 33.77
C SER A 132 11.01 -3.27 35.13
N ARG A 133 10.01 -4.17 35.13
CA ARG A 133 9.60 -4.88 36.35
C ARG A 133 10.69 -5.81 36.88
N SER A 134 11.31 -6.60 36.01
CA SER A 134 12.37 -7.53 36.41
C SER A 134 13.57 -6.82 37.02
N LEU A 135 13.94 -5.65 36.47
CA LEU A 135 15.01 -4.81 36.99
C LEU A 135 14.65 -4.22 38.37
N LYS A 136 13.41 -3.75 38.55
CA LYS A 136 12.92 -3.27 39.86
C LYS A 136 12.88 -4.35 40.92
N ASP A 137 12.57 -5.59 40.53
CA ASP A 137 12.54 -6.75 41.42
C ASP A 137 13.96 -7.30 41.72
N GLY A 138 15.01 -6.69 41.17
CA GLY A 138 16.41 -7.11 41.36
C GLY A 138 16.73 -8.45 40.72
N LYS A 139 15.91 -8.93 39.77
CA LYS A 139 16.14 -10.19 39.05
C LYS A 139 17.08 -9.98 37.86
N VAL A 140 18.00 -10.93 37.68
CA VAL A 140 18.88 -10.99 36.51
C VAL A 140 18.04 -11.16 35.25
N VAL A 141 18.20 -10.26 34.28
CA VAL A 141 17.48 -10.31 33.00
C VAL A 141 18.14 -11.35 32.08
N ASP A 142 17.66 -12.58 32.10
CA ASP A 142 18.07 -13.62 31.13
C ASP A 142 17.20 -13.62 29.87
N GLN A 143 17.12 -12.46 29.21
CA GLN A 143 16.28 -12.25 28.03
C GLN A 143 17.08 -11.61 26.88
N ALA A 144 18.23 -12.20 26.54
CA ALA A 144 19.12 -11.68 25.48
C ALA A 144 18.41 -11.50 24.13
N VAL A 145 17.49 -12.42 23.79
CA VAL A 145 16.67 -12.33 22.57
C VAL A 145 15.73 -11.13 22.62
N THR A 146 15.01 -10.94 23.73
CA THR A 146 14.11 -9.79 23.91
C THR A 146 14.86 -8.46 23.87
N ILE A 147 16.04 -8.40 24.49
CA ILE A 147 16.91 -7.21 24.48
C ILE A 147 17.39 -6.92 23.04
N ARG A 148 17.77 -7.95 22.27
CA ARG A 148 18.13 -7.81 20.84
C ARG A 148 16.95 -7.29 20.02
N GLU A 149 15.76 -7.84 20.19
CA GLU A 149 14.56 -7.37 19.47
C GLU A 149 14.21 -5.92 19.82
N LEU A 150 14.33 -5.53 21.09
CA LEU A 150 14.17 -4.13 21.51
C LEU A 150 15.31 -3.24 21.04
N ALA A 151 16.48 -3.81 20.71
CA ALA A 151 17.52 -3.12 19.97
C ALA A 151 17.08 -2.77 18.54
N ASN A 152 15.89 -3.12 18.07
CA ASN A 152 15.33 -2.55 16.83
C ASN A 152 14.52 -1.26 17.08
N LEU A 153 14.38 -0.82 18.35
CA LEU A 153 13.66 0.40 18.70
C LEU A 153 14.53 1.65 18.68
N LEU A 154 15.70 1.66 19.34
CA LEU A 154 16.41 2.93 19.56
C LEU A 154 16.78 3.60 18.21
N PRO A 155 16.98 4.92 18.17
CA PRO A 155 17.48 5.58 16.98
C PRO A 155 18.96 5.19 16.71
N LYS A 156 19.48 5.46 15.50
CA LYS A 156 20.93 5.41 15.26
C LYS A 156 21.61 6.28 16.33
N ILE A 157 22.52 5.71 17.11
CA ILE A 157 23.47 6.53 17.86
C ILE A 157 24.33 7.19 16.80
N LYS A 158 24.13 8.49 16.55
CA LYS A 158 25.13 9.26 15.82
C LYS A 158 26.42 9.12 16.63
N LYS A 159 27.37 8.31 16.16
CA LYS A 159 28.74 8.38 16.65
C LYS A 159 29.22 9.80 16.32
N SER A 160 29.03 10.74 17.25
CA SER A 160 29.79 11.97 17.23
C SER A 160 31.24 11.55 17.39
N ASN A 161 32.01 11.59 16.31
CA ASN A 161 33.46 11.48 16.42
C ASN A 161 33.91 12.57 17.41
N PRO A 162 34.61 12.24 18.52
CA PRO A 162 35.11 13.23 19.47
C PRO A 162 36.34 13.98 18.94
N ARG A 163 36.43 14.21 17.64
CA ARG A 163 37.54 14.90 16.99
C ARG A 163 36.98 15.74 15.87
N ASP A 164 36.49 16.92 16.21
CA ASP A 164 36.57 18.12 15.37
C ASP A 164 36.37 19.32 16.29
N HIS A 165 37.50 19.75 16.84
CA HIS A 165 37.66 21.03 17.49
C HIS A 165 38.60 21.82 16.58
N ASP A 166 38.07 22.47 15.53
CA ASP A 166 38.57 23.79 15.13
C ASP A 166 37.57 24.47 14.20
N GLY A 167 37.41 25.77 14.39
CA GLY A 167 36.38 26.57 13.74
C GLY A 167 36.76 27.03 12.34
N GLN A 168 35.76 27.13 11.46
CA GLN A 168 35.65 28.27 10.55
C GLN A 168 34.27 28.36 9.93
N GLU A 169 33.68 29.55 10.04
CA GLU A 169 32.49 29.99 9.32
C GLU A 169 32.76 30.04 7.82
N GLY A 170 31.72 29.75 7.02
CA GLY A 170 31.59 30.31 5.68
C GLY A 170 31.30 29.32 4.55
N TYR A 171 30.30 29.71 3.76
CA TYR A 171 29.99 29.32 2.38
C TYR A 171 28.91 28.24 2.15
N VAL A 172 27.77 28.80 1.75
CA VAL A 172 26.72 28.26 0.89
C VAL A 172 27.32 27.34 -0.20
N SER A 173 26.83 26.11 -0.29
CA SER A 173 26.87 25.34 -1.53
C SER A 173 25.69 24.39 -1.64
N ASP A 174 25.11 24.49 -2.83
CA ASP A 174 24.09 23.69 -3.48
C ASP A 174 24.43 22.19 -3.44
N SER A 175 23.47 21.36 -3.07
CA SER A 175 23.55 19.91 -3.22
C SER A 175 22.17 19.37 -3.56
N GLY A 176 21.77 19.61 -4.80
CA GLY A 176 21.01 18.62 -5.56
C GLY A 176 21.92 17.43 -5.89
N ILE A 177 21.58 16.28 -5.29
CA ILE A 177 21.77 14.87 -5.71
C ILE A 177 21.67 14.08 -4.39
N SER A 178 20.46 13.67 -4.01
CA SER A 178 20.27 12.62 -3.00
C SER A 178 20.61 11.29 -3.67
N ASP A 179 21.90 11.00 -3.73
CA ASP A 179 22.41 9.64 -3.74
C ASP A 179 22.41 9.18 -2.27
N GLU A 180 21.31 8.59 -1.83
CA GLU A 180 21.25 7.95 -0.51
C GLU A 180 20.78 6.50 -0.66
N GLY A 181 21.51 5.77 -1.51
CA GLY A 181 21.65 4.33 -1.45
C GLY A 181 22.52 3.88 -0.27
N SER A 182 22.32 4.47 0.91
CA SER A 182 22.89 3.99 2.17
C SER A 182 22.03 2.85 2.69
N GLU A 183 22.13 1.72 2.01
CA GLU A 183 21.73 0.42 2.53
C GLU A 183 22.69 0.06 3.67
N ASN A 184 22.43 0.59 4.87
CA ASN A 184 22.54 -0.12 6.14
C ASN A 184 22.14 0.78 7.32
N ASP A 185 21.24 0.23 8.15
CA ASP A 185 21.05 0.52 9.57
C ASP A 185 19.96 1.55 10.00
N THR A 186 18.85 1.71 9.25
CA THR A 186 17.62 2.22 9.88
C THR A 186 16.93 1.08 10.61
N ARG A 187 17.03 1.06 11.93
CA ARG A 187 16.46 0.03 12.82
C ARG A 187 14.98 -0.21 12.49
N ASP A 188 14.57 -1.47 12.44
CA ASP A 188 13.39 -1.93 11.68
C ASP A 188 12.10 -1.13 11.92
N ARG A 189 11.91 -0.58 13.13
CA ARG A 189 10.73 0.21 13.48
C ARG A 189 10.70 1.58 12.80
N GLU A 190 11.84 2.27 12.73
CA GLU A 190 11.97 3.53 11.98
C GLU A 190 11.85 3.31 10.48
N ARG A 191 12.39 2.18 9.98
CA ARG A 191 12.22 1.79 8.57
C ARG A 191 10.76 1.50 8.23
N LYS A 192 10.05 0.73 9.06
CA LYS A 192 8.61 0.47 8.93
C LYS A 192 7.81 1.77 8.95
N LEU A 193 8.13 2.68 9.87
CA LEU A 193 7.50 3.99 9.94
C LEU A 193 7.76 4.84 8.69
N ALA A 194 8.99 4.84 8.16
CA ALA A 194 9.31 5.54 6.91
C ALA A 194 8.52 4.99 5.72
N MET A 195 8.37 3.66 5.62
CA MET A 195 7.52 3.03 4.62
C MET A 195 6.05 3.42 4.79
N ILE A 196 5.51 3.42 6.02
CA ILE A 196 4.14 3.86 6.31
C ILE A 196 3.92 5.32 5.91
N ARG A 197 4.90 6.21 6.17
CA ARG A 197 4.84 7.61 5.73
C ARG A 197 4.82 7.72 4.21
N GLN A 198 5.60 6.90 3.50
CA GLN A 198 5.59 6.86 2.04
C GLN A 198 4.25 6.34 1.50
N LEU A 199 3.73 5.24 2.05
CA LEU A 199 2.40 4.72 1.71
C LEU A 199 1.31 5.76 1.97
N PHE A 200 1.41 6.51 3.07
CA PHE A 200 0.48 7.61 3.36
C PHE A 200 0.55 8.72 2.32
N LYS A 201 1.74 9.03 1.76
CA LYS A 201 1.85 10.01 0.68
C LYS A 201 1.13 9.55 -0.59
N GLU A 202 1.31 8.28 -0.98
CA GLU A 202 0.60 7.66 -2.10
C GLU A 202 -0.92 7.71 -1.87
N PHE A 203 -1.35 7.28 -0.69
CA PHE A 203 -2.75 7.32 -0.27
C PHE A 203 -3.35 8.74 -0.24
N ASN A 204 -2.57 9.74 0.19
CA ASN A 204 -3.03 11.12 0.25
C ASN A 204 -3.16 11.75 -1.15
N ALA A 205 -2.34 11.30 -2.10
CA ALA A 205 -2.40 11.71 -3.51
C ALA A 205 -3.61 11.12 -4.25
N GLU A 206 -4.17 10.02 -3.76
CA GLU A 206 -5.33 9.35 -4.38
C GLU A 206 -6.60 10.25 -4.30
N PRO A 207 -7.19 10.64 -5.44
CA PRO A 207 -8.33 11.57 -5.47
C PRO A 207 -9.66 10.93 -5.05
N THR A 208 -9.79 9.60 -5.20
CA THR A 208 -11.01 8.86 -4.87
C THR A 208 -11.25 8.75 -3.35
N ILE A 209 -10.19 8.95 -2.56
CA ILE A 209 -10.21 8.86 -1.10
C ILE A 209 -10.66 10.20 -0.48
N ASN A 210 -11.65 10.13 0.40
CA ASN A 210 -12.21 11.30 1.08
C ASN A 210 -11.22 11.97 2.06
N THR A 211 -11.32 13.29 2.23
CA THR A 211 -10.51 14.10 3.15
C THR A 211 -10.62 13.70 4.62
N GLN A 212 -11.82 13.41 5.14
CA GLN A 212 -12.01 12.97 6.52
C GLN A 212 -11.24 11.68 6.80
N ALA A 213 -11.29 10.76 5.85
CA ALA A 213 -10.64 9.47 5.89
C ALA A 213 -9.10 9.66 5.95
N LYS A 214 -8.56 10.58 5.13
CA LYS A 214 -7.15 10.99 5.18
C LYS A 214 -6.74 11.59 6.52
N ASP A 215 -7.59 12.41 7.13
CA ASP A 215 -7.31 13.06 8.41
C ASP A 215 -7.27 12.06 9.58
N ILE A 216 -8.16 11.08 9.60
CA ILE A 216 -8.20 10.03 10.63
C ILE A 216 -6.93 9.20 10.58
N LEU A 217 -6.57 8.75 9.38
CA LEU A 217 -5.36 7.95 9.20
C LEU A 217 -4.10 8.74 9.55
N ARG A 218 -4.04 10.03 9.19
CA ARG A 218 -2.93 10.92 9.59
C ARG A 218 -2.77 10.97 11.10
N LYS A 219 -3.88 11.16 11.83
CA LYS A 219 -3.87 11.18 13.31
C LYS A 219 -3.42 9.84 13.89
N ARG A 220 -3.86 8.73 13.31
CA ARG A 220 -3.46 7.38 13.73
C ARG A 220 -1.95 7.16 13.57
N ILE A 221 -1.39 7.56 12.42
CA ILE A 221 0.05 7.52 12.17
C ILE A 221 0.80 8.41 13.17
N GLN A 222 0.38 9.66 13.36
CA GLN A 222 1.00 10.58 14.34
C GLN A 222 1.02 10.00 15.75
N LYS A 223 -0.08 9.40 16.20
CA LYS A 223 -0.16 8.70 17.49
C LYS A 223 0.85 7.56 17.59
N ASN A 224 1.04 6.80 16.52
CA ASN A 224 2.01 5.70 16.48
C ASN A 224 3.45 6.20 16.46
N GLU A 225 3.72 7.33 15.80
CA GLU A 225 5.02 8.01 15.85
C GLU A 225 5.37 8.47 17.27
N GLU A 226 4.42 9.11 17.96
CA GLU A 226 4.58 9.52 19.35
C GLU A 226 4.81 8.32 20.28
N LYS A 227 4.05 7.23 20.05
CA LYS A 227 4.23 5.99 20.81
C LYS A 227 5.62 5.38 20.59
N LEU A 228 6.11 5.31 19.35
CA LEU A 228 7.46 4.83 19.08
C LEU A 228 8.51 5.67 19.82
N ARG A 229 8.42 7.00 19.75
CA ARG A 229 9.33 7.92 20.47
C ARG A 229 9.31 7.70 21.98
N ASN A 230 8.12 7.49 22.55
CA ASN A 230 7.98 7.20 23.97
C ASN A 230 8.63 5.87 24.35
N LEU A 231 8.41 4.81 23.56
CA LEU A 231 9.04 3.50 23.77
C LEU A 231 10.56 3.57 23.65
N GLN A 232 11.07 4.33 22.67
CA GLN A 232 12.50 4.60 22.52
C GLN A 232 13.09 5.27 23.76
N SER A 233 12.47 6.36 24.24
CA SER A 233 12.92 7.07 25.45
C SER A 233 12.91 6.14 26.66
N ARG A 234 11.82 5.40 26.89
CA ARG A 234 11.72 4.49 28.04
C ARG A 234 12.74 3.36 27.99
N PHE A 235 13.04 2.84 26.80
CA PHE A 235 14.08 1.81 26.67
C PHE A 235 15.48 2.39 26.88
N GLN A 236 15.74 3.62 26.42
CA GLN A 236 16.98 4.36 26.74
C GLN A 236 17.13 4.59 28.25
N ASP A 237 16.08 5.04 28.93
CA ASP A 237 16.09 5.26 30.38
C ASP A 237 16.42 3.97 31.15
N ILE A 238 15.90 2.81 30.69
CA ILE A 238 16.21 1.50 31.28
C ILE A 238 17.69 1.14 31.07
N LEU A 239 18.24 1.40 29.88
CA LEU A 239 19.65 1.17 29.57
C LEU A 239 20.56 2.07 30.42
N GLU A 240 20.19 3.34 30.60
CA GLU A 240 20.92 4.28 31.46
C GLU A 240 20.81 3.93 32.94
N GLN A 241 19.64 3.47 33.40
CA GLN A 241 19.46 3.02 34.78
C GLN A 241 20.26 1.74 35.08
N ASP A 242 20.55 0.92 34.07
CA ASP A 242 21.43 -0.25 34.16
C ASP A 242 22.94 0.12 34.18
N LEU A 243 23.32 1.40 34.17
CA LEU A 243 24.73 1.83 34.32
C LEU A 243 25.32 1.53 35.71
N ASN A 244 24.48 1.19 36.70
CA ASN A 244 24.91 0.60 37.98
C ASN A 244 24.88 -0.95 37.98
N GLY A 245 24.61 -1.58 36.82
CA GLY A 245 24.17 -2.97 36.70
C GLY A 245 24.74 -3.81 35.55
N SER A 246 25.75 -3.37 34.78
CA SER A 246 26.63 -4.14 33.86
C SER A 246 26.06 -5.12 32.81
N LEU A 247 24.81 -5.60 32.89
CA LEU A 247 24.41 -6.85 32.22
C LEU A 247 23.62 -6.62 30.93
N ILE A 248 22.77 -5.60 30.85
CA ILE A 248 21.98 -5.31 29.64
C ILE A 248 22.86 -4.64 28.60
N THR A 249 23.70 -3.68 29.02
CA THR A 249 24.64 -2.99 28.13
C THR A 249 25.67 -3.94 27.54
N GLU A 250 26.18 -4.90 28.32
CA GLU A 250 27.09 -5.97 27.84
C GLU A 250 26.38 -6.94 26.86
N LYS A 251 25.12 -7.29 27.12
CA LYS A 251 24.32 -8.08 26.17
C LYS A 251 24.03 -7.31 24.88
N LEU A 252 23.87 -5.98 24.95
CA LEU A 252 23.69 -5.15 23.76
C LEU A 252 25.01 -5.03 22.96
N SER A 253 26.16 -4.85 23.63
CA SER A 253 27.47 -4.77 22.96
C SER A 253 27.85 -6.09 22.27
N THR A 254 27.59 -7.23 22.91
CA THR A 254 27.80 -8.55 22.28
C THR A 254 26.86 -8.81 21.09
N VAL A 255 25.68 -8.19 21.06
CA VAL A 255 24.81 -8.18 19.87
C VAL A 255 25.42 -7.35 18.75
N TYR A 256 25.91 -6.14 19.06
CA TYR A 256 26.56 -5.27 18.08
C TYR A 256 27.88 -5.83 17.54
N GLU A 257 28.66 -6.57 18.35
CA GLU A 257 29.87 -7.25 17.88
C GLU A 257 29.56 -8.44 16.98
N LYS A 258 28.55 -9.26 17.33
CA LYS A 258 28.18 -10.44 16.52
C LYS A 258 27.61 -10.07 15.14
N GLU A 259 26.87 -8.96 15.03
CA GLU A 259 26.40 -8.46 13.73
C GLU A 259 27.55 -7.94 12.84
N GLY A 260 28.67 -7.53 13.44
CA GLY A 260 29.89 -7.14 12.71
C GLY A 260 30.82 -8.31 12.34
N GLU A 261 30.76 -9.42 13.08
CA GLU A 261 31.74 -10.52 13.01
C GLU A 261 31.28 -11.71 12.14
N GLU A 262 29.99 -11.81 11.79
CA GLU A 262 29.42 -12.90 10.96
C GLU A 262 29.89 -12.90 9.48
N LEU A 263 30.89 -12.08 9.11
CA LEU A 263 31.46 -11.99 7.75
C LEU A 263 32.95 -12.38 7.61
N ALA A 264 33.59 -12.93 8.65
CA ALA A 264 35.01 -13.32 8.57
C ALA A 264 35.25 -14.83 8.77
N PRO A 265 35.54 -15.61 7.71
CA PRO A 265 36.30 -16.83 7.88
C PRO A 265 37.78 -16.45 8.02
N GLY A 266 38.39 -16.86 9.13
CA GLY A 266 39.79 -16.58 9.43
C GLY A 266 40.74 -17.18 8.40
N ASP A 267 41.70 -16.36 7.96
CA ASP A 267 42.99 -16.80 7.41
C ASP A 267 44.01 -15.69 7.70
N PRO A 268 45.20 -16.00 8.26
CA PRO A 268 46.15 -15.00 8.70
C PRO A 268 47.11 -14.70 7.55
N ASP A 269 46.97 -13.55 6.91
CA ASP A 269 48.12 -12.87 6.30
C ASP A 269 47.80 -11.40 6.05
N HIS A 270 48.77 -10.58 6.45
CA HIS A 270 48.70 -9.14 6.62
C HIS A 270 49.08 -8.44 5.32
N ASP A 271 48.19 -7.64 4.72
CA ASP A 271 48.57 -6.59 3.77
C ASP A 271 47.50 -5.48 3.70
N PRO A 272 47.80 -4.20 4.01
CA PRO A 272 46.81 -3.13 4.06
C PRO A 272 46.72 -2.44 2.68
N GLY A 273 45.82 -2.91 1.81
CA GLY A 273 45.63 -2.18 0.53
C GLY A 273 44.66 -2.73 -0.53
N ALA A 274 43.92 -3.81 -0.31
CA ALA A 274 43.28 -4.55 -1.42
C ALA A 274 41.74 -4.69 -1.38
N ASN A 275 41.01 -3.83 -0.65
CA ASN A 275 39.57 -4.04 -0.42
C ASN A 275 38.69 -3.81 -1.66
N ASN A 276 39.09 -2.94 -2.60
CA ASN A 276 38.26 -2.63 -3.77
C ASN A 276 38.32 -3.70 -4.87
N HIS A 277 39.45 -4.40 -5.03
CA HIS A 277 39.61 -5.41 -6.07
C HIS A 277 38.89 -6.73 -5.72
N ARG A 278 38.84 -7.13 -4.44
CA ARG A 278 38.15 -8.35 -3.99
C ARG A 278 36.63 -8.29 -4.11
N LEU A 279 36.02 -7.13 -3.82
CA LEU A 279 34.57 -6.91 -3.98
C LEU A 279 34.16 -6.85 -5.45
N PHE A 280 34.94 -6.16 -6.29
CA PHE A 280 34.74 -6.15 -7.74
C PHE A 280 34.86 -7.56 -8.34
N TRP A 281 35.84 -8.36 -7.91
CA TRP A 281 35.98 -9.75 -8.38
C TRP A 281 34.85 -10.67 -7.89
N ARG A 282 34.32 -10.46 -6.67
CA ARG A 282 33.16 -11.19 -6.17
C ARG A 282 31.89 -10.84 -6.95
N LEU A 283 31.63 -9.55 -7.19
CA LEU A 283 30.49 -9.07 -7.97
C LEU A 283 30.58 -9.49 -9.45
N PHE A 284 31.77 -9.48 -10.03
CA PHE A 284 31.99 -9.94 -11.40
C PHE A 284 31.79 -11.45 -11.53
N ARG A 285 32.26 -12.25 -10.56
CA ARG A 285 32.12 -13.71 -10.57
C ARG A 285 30.68 -14.18 -10.32
N THR A 286 29.93 -13.50 -9.47
CA THR A 286 28.50 -13.80 -9.27
C THR A 286 27.68 -13.39 -10.50
N SER A 287 27.92 -12.19 -11.03
CA SER A 287 27.25 -11.70 -12.25
C SER A 287 27.50 -12.60 -13.47
N PHE A 288 28.75 -13.06 -13.68
CA PHE A 288 29.09 -13.97 -14.77
C PHE A 288 28.43 -15.35 -14.65
N SER A 289 28.21 -15.82 -13.42
CA SER A 289 27.53 -17.11 -13.19
C SER A 289 26.04 -17.02 -13.51
N PHE A 290 25.38 -15.92 -13.14
CA PHE A 290 23.96 -15.71 -13.46
C PHE A 290 23.74 -15.49 -14.96
N THR A 291 24.62 -14.75 -15.64
CA THR A 291 24.49 -14.54 -17.09
C THR A 291 24.70 -15.83 -17.89
N LEU A 292 25.62 -16.71 -17.46
CA LEU A 292 25.78 -18.03 -18.08
C LEU A 292 24.58 -18.95 -17.86
N ILE A 293 23.97 -18.91 -16.67
CA ILE A 293 22.76 -19.70 -16.38
C ILE A 293 21.57 -19.21 -17.22
N ILE A 294 21.38 -17.89 -17.33
CA ILE A 294 20.31 -17.31 -18.16
C ILE A 294 20.55 -17.64 -19.63
N LEU A 295 21.79 -17.51 -20.13
CA LEU A 295 22.14 -17.86 -21.50
C LEU A 295 21.93 -19.35 -21.78
N ALA A 296 22.33 -20.23 -20.85
CA ALA A 296 22.10 -21.66 -20.97
C ALA A 296 20.60 -22.00 -20.96
N ALA A 297 19.79 -21.36 -20.11
CA ALA A 297 18.35 -21.54 -20.07
C ALA A 297 17.68 -21.08 -21.38
N VAL A 298 18.15 -19.98 -21.99
CA VAL A 298 17.70 -19.49 -23.31
C VAL A 298 18.12 -20.43 -24.44
N CYS A 299 19.34 -20.99 -24.39
CA CYS A 299 19.79 -21.98 -25.37
C CYS A 299 19.02 -23.30 -25.24
N ILE A 300 18.73 -23.74 -24.02
CA ILE A 300 17.95 -24.95 -23.75
C ILE A 300 16.49 -24.76 -24.18
N SER A 301 15.90 -23.58 -23.96
CA SER A 301 14.53 -23.30 -24.43
C SER A 301 14.44 -23.24 -25.96
N ALA A 302 15.50 -22.78 -26.65
CA ALA A 302 15.60 -22.82 -28.10
C ALA A 302 15.71 -24.25 -28.69
N ILE A 303 16.28 -25.19 -27.92
CA ILE A 303 16.45 -26.60 -28.33
C ILE A 303 15.17 -27.42 -28.07
N ILE A 304 14.42 -27.10 -27.01
CA ILE A 304 13.27 -27.91 -26.55
C ILE A 304 11.97 -27.59 -27.31
N ALA A 305 11.85 -26.44 -27.98
CA ALA A 305 10.65 -26.07 -28.74
C ALA A 305 10.98 -25.39 -30.08
N PRO A 306 11.22 -26.14 -31.18
CA PRO A 306 11.62 -25.54 -32.45
C PRO A 306 10.47 -24.85 -33.21
N LYS A 307 9.31 -24.57 -32.58
CA LYS A 307 8.11 -24.03 -33.26
C LYS A 307 7.31 -22.94 -32.54
N CYS A 308 7.77 -22.37 -31.42
CA CYS A 308 7.01 -21.34 -30.69
C CYS A 308 7.51 -19.90 -30.91
N CYS A 309 8.52 -19.66 -31.74
CA CYS A 309 9.02 -18.31 -32.04
C CYS A 309 8.75 -17.83 -33.47
N GLU A 310 7.97 -18.58 -34.25
CA GLU A 310 7.31 -18.01 -35.41
C GLU A 310 5.87 -17.65 -35.02
N ASN A 311 5.55 -16.37 -35.16
CA ASN A 311 4.22 -15.78 -35.21
C ASN A 311 3.72 -15.07 -33.93
N LYS A 312 3.50 -13.76 -34.11
CA LYS A 312 2.87 -12.76 -33.22
C LYS A 312 3.75 -12.10 -32.15
N ASN A 313 4.75 -11.35 -32.60
CA ASN A 313 5.16 -10.13 -31.90
C ASN A 313 4.59 -8.91 -32.63
N ASN A 314 3.38 -8.47 -32.25
CA ASN A 314 2.76 -7.23 -32.74
C ASN A 314 2.96 -6.08 -31.74
N TYR A 315 3.96 -6.14 -30.85
CA TYR A 315 4.25 -5.04 -29.93
C TYR A 315 5.35 -4.14 -30.52
N ASN A 316 4.99 -2.90 -30.84
CA ASN A 316 5.85 -1.86 -31.43
C ASN A 316 7.03 -1.40 -30.53
N TRP A 317 7.29 -2.07 -29.41
CA TRP A 317 8.31 -1.70 -28.43
C TRP A 317 9.29 -2.84 -28.17
N SER A 318 9.77 -3.50 -29.23
CA SER A 318 10.91 -4.42 -29.14
C SER A 318 12.14 -3.76 -29.78
N PRO A 319 13.28 -3.68 -29.09
CA PRO A 319 14.53 -3.14 -29.64
C PRO A 319 15.29 -4.14 -30.55
N VAL A 320 14.66 -5.23 -30.99
CA VAL A 320 15.27 -6.23 -31.87
C VAL A 320 15.10 -5.79 -33.34
N PRO A 321 16.15 -5.82 -34.17
CA PRO A 321 16.06 -5.43 -35.58
C PRO A 321 15.07 -6.33 -36.34
N GLN A 322 14.09 -5.70 -36.98
CA GLN A 322 13.03 -6.36 -37.74
C GLN A 322 13.60 -7.05 -38.99
N LEU A 323 13.57 -8.38 -39.03
CA LEU A 323 13.71 -9.14 -40.28
C LEU A 323 12.41 -8.97 -41.07
N HIS A 324 12.45 -8.09 -42.06
CA HIS A 324 11.36 -7.84 -42.98
C HIS A 324 11.18 -9.07 -43.89
N PHE A 325 10.13 -9.86 -43.66
CA PHE A 325 9.69 -10.85 -44.64
C PHE A 325 8.85 -10.13 -45.69
N GLN A 326 9.50 -9.79 -46.80
CA GLN A 326 8.86 -9.34 -48.02
C GLN A 326 8.05 -10.53 -48.59
N GLU A 327 6.78 -10.28 -48.90
CA GLU A 327 5.76 -11.22 -49.43
C GLU A 327 4.76 -11.78 -48.41
N ARG A 328 3.82 -10.93 -47.98
CA ARG A 328 2.39 -11.30 -48.02
C ARG A 328 1.46 -10.06 -48.01
N PRO A 329 0.30 -10.12 -48.67
CA PRO A 329 -0.65 -9.00 -48.71
C PRO A 329 -1.49 -8.93 -47.43
N ALA A 330 -1.93 -7.71 -47.09
CA ALA A 330 -2.69 -7.39 -45.90
C ALA A 330 -4.11 -8.01 -45.93
N ILE A 331 -4.56 -8.54 -44.78
CA ILE A 331 -5.97 -8.81 -44.47
C ILE A 331 -6.42 -7.76 -43.46
#